data_AF-A0A1X7V468-F1
#
_entry.id   AF-A0A1X7V468-F1
#
_cell.length_a   1.000
_cell.length_b   1.000
_cell.length_c   1.000
_cell.angle_alpha   90.00
_cell.angle_beta   90.00
_cell.angle_gamma   90.00
#
_symmetry.space_group_name_H-M   'P 1'
#
loop_
_entity.id
_entity.type
_entity.pdbx_description
1 polymer ?
#
loop_
_entity_poly.entity_id
_entity_poly.type
_entity_poly.pdbx_seq_one_letter_code
_entity_poly.pdbx_strand_id
1 'polypeptide(L)'
;MGNRKSLFDQDRLNAYQECTYFTEKQIKKLYKRFSSLNSKKINPRKANVDARLSFSEMQQLPELKENPFKDRICAVFSTNGRGISFEDFLDMCSVFSAHAPWELKASYAFRIFDFDSDAFLSSSDIEQILSCITI
;
A
#
# COMPACT_ATOMS: atom_id res chain seq x y z
N MET A 1 -11.91 12.41 -32.82
CA MET A 1 -12.71 11.91 -31.68
C MET A 1 -11.85 10.95 -30.87
N GLY A 2 -11.25 11.43 -29.78
CA GLY A 2 -10.28 10.67 -29.01
C GLY A 2 -10.98 9.68 -28.08
N ASN A 3 -10.92 8.40 -28.42
CA ASN A 3 -11.43 7.30 -27.62
C ASN A 3 -10.65 7.27 -26.29
N ARG A 4 -11.23 7.82 -25.21
CA ARG A 4 -10.69 7.68 -23.85
C ARG A 4 -10.85 6.21 -23.46
N LYS A 5 -9.87 5.38 -23.81
CA LYS A 5 -9.76 4.04 -23.25
C LYS A 5 -9.72 4.19 -21.72
N SER A 6 -10.78 3.74 -21.05
CA SER A 6 -10.83 3.67 -19.59
C SER A 6 -9.61 2.87 -19.11
N LEU A 7 -8.87 3.43 -18.16
CA LEU A 7 -7.67 2.78 -17.61
C LEU A 7 -8.00 1.42 -17.00
N PHE A 8 -9.18 1.31 -16.41
CA PHE A 8 -9.71 0.12 -15.78
C PHE A 8 -11.02 -0.29 -16.45
N ASP A 9 -11.29 -1.58 -16.40
CA ASP A 9 -12.62 -2.13 -16.68
C ASP A 9 -13.61 -1.66 -15.61
N GLN A 10 -14.88 -1.50 -15.98
CA GLN A 10 -15.91 -0.91 -15.12
C GLN A 10 -16.23 -1.85 -13.95
N ASP A 11 -16.24 -3.17 -14.18
CA ASP A 11 -16.46 -4.17 -13.14
C ASP A 11 -15.32 -4.20 -12.11
N ARG A 12 -14.07 -4.06 -12.57
CA ARG A 12 -12.90 -3.99 -11.67
C ARG A 12 -12.92 -2.75 -10.81
N LEU A 13 -13.32 -1.64 -11.41
CA LEU A 13 -13.36 -0.38 -10.70
C LEU A 13 -14.46 -0.39 -9.65
N ASN A 14 -15.61 -1.02 -9.94
CA ASN A 14 -16.64 -1.31 -8.95
C ASN A 14 -16.10 -2.19 -7.82
N ALA A 15 -15.40 -3.29 -8.13
CA ALA A 15 -14.81 -4.16 -7.12
C ALA A 15 -13.85 -3.40 -6.18
N TYR A 16 -12.99 -2.53 -6.71
CA TYR A 16 -12.12 -1.69 -5.88
C TYR A 16 -12.90 -0.69 -5.02
N GLN A 17 -14.02 -0.16 -5.52
CA GLN A 17 -14.88 0.73 -4.71
C GLN A 17 -15.67 -0.03 -3.64
N GLU A 18 -15.98 -1.31 -3.84
CA GLU A 18 -16.64 -2.16 -2.84
C GLU A 18 -15.66 -2.65 -1.77
N CYS A 19 -14.41 -2.93 -2.15
CA CYS A 19 -13.37 -3.42 -1.24
C CYS A 19 -12.58 -2.30 -0.54
N THR A 20 -12.64 -1.06 -1.01
CA THR A 20 -11.89 0.07 -0.42
C THR A 20 -12.78 1.27 -0.17
N TYR A 21 -12.38 2.14 0.76
CA TYR A 21 -13.11 3.37 1.08
C TYR A 21 -12.86 4.50 0.07
N PHE A 22 -12.56 4.18 -1.19
CA PHE A 22 -12.19 5.15 -2.23
C PHE A 22 -13.21 5.24 -3.35
N THR A 23 -13.37 6.45 -3.88
CA THR A 23 -14.14 6.72 -5.10
C THR A 23 -13.34 6.38 -6.35
N GLU A 24 -14.01 6.16 -7.48
CA GLU A 24 -13.40 5.99 -8.81
C GLU A 24 -12.28 7.02 -9.09
N LYS A 25 -12.54 8.29 -8.77
CA LYS A 25 -11.61 9.39 -9.02
C LYS A 25 -10.34 9.24 -8.16
N GLN A 26 -10.49 8.81 -6.91
CA GLN A 26 -9.37 8.56 -6.00
C GLN A 26 -8.55 7.35 -6.46
N ILE A 27 -9.20 6.24 -6.84
CA ILE A 27 -8.52 5.04 -7.36
C ILE A 27 -7.68 5.39 -8.60
N LYS A 28 -8.23 6.16 -9.55
CA LYS A 28 -7.49 6.64 -10.73
C LYS A 28 -6.30 7.55 -10.35
N LYS A 29 -6.44 8.37 -9.31
CA LYS A 29 -5.35 9.23 -8.81
C LYS A 29 -4.25 8.42 -8.13
N LEU A 30 -4.63 7.42 -7.33
CA LEU A 30 -3.71 6.48 -6.70
C LEU A 30 -2.96 5.66 -7.75
N TYR A 31 -3.63 5.18 -8.81
CA TYR A 31 -2.96 4.47 -9.90
C TYR A 31 -1.93 5.33 -10.63
N LYS A 32 -2.25 6.61 -10.89
CA LYS A 32 -1.26 7.54 -11.45
C LYS A 32 -0.06 7.69 -10.54
N ARG A 33 -0.28 7.79 -9.22
CA ARG A 33 0.79 7.88 -8.23
C ARG A 33 1.66 6.62 -8.21
N PHE A 34 1.03 5.45 -8.22
CA PHE A 34 1.68 4.14 -8.31
C PHE A 34 2.52 4.01 -9.60
N SER A 35 1.97 4.43 -10.75
CA SER A 35 2.69 4.42 -12.02
C SER A 35 3.83 5.45 -12.07
N SER A 36 3.73 6.58 -11.35
CA SER A 36 4.82 7.55 -11.23
C SER A 36 6.02 7.02 -10.45
N LEU A 37 5.82 6.09 -9.50
CA LEU A 37 6.92 5.45 -8.75
C LEU A 37 7.79 4.57 -9.63
N ASN A 38 7.21 3.96 -10.68
CA ASN A 38 7.98 3.28 -11.71
C ASN A 38 7.34 3.38 -13.10
N SER A 39 7.71 4.44 -13.81
CA SER A 39 7.28 4.67 -15.21
C SER A 39 7.90 3.70 -16.21
N LYS A 40 8.93 2.92 -15.83
CA LYS A 40 9.60 1.93 -16.69
C LYS A 40 8.88 0.57 -16.70
N LYS A 41 8.35 0.11 -15.56
CA LYS A 41 7.58 -1.15 -15.48
C LYS A 41 6.07 -0.94 -15.59
N ILE A 42 5.57 0.22 -15.17
CA ILE A 42 4.13 0.46 -15.07
C ILE A 42 3.73 1.47 -16.14
N ASN A 43 3.00 0.99 -17.15
CA ASN A 43 2.55 1.85 -18.22
C ASN A 43 1.35 2.69 -17.74
N PRO A 44 1.45 4.03 -17.69
CA PRO A 44 0.36 4.89 -17.21
C PRO A 44 -0.86 4.89 -18.15
N ARG A 45 -0.75 4.26 -19.34
CA ARG A 45 -1.81 4.16 -20.35
C ARG A 45 -2.52 2.80 -20.39
N LYS A 46 -2.07 1.80 -19.62
CA LYS A 46 -2.70 0.48 -19.55
C LYS A 46 -2.65 0.00 -18.09
N ALA A 47 -3.80 -0.33 -17.49
CA ALA A 47 -3.81 -1.00 -16.18
C ALA A 47 -3.05 -2.32 -16.30
N ASN A 48 -1.82 -2.32 -15.81
CA ASN A 48 -0.99 -3.52 -15.78
C ASN A 48 -1.09 -4.06 -14.36
N VAL A 49 -2.09 -4.91 -14.13
CA VAL A 49 -2.44 -5.39 -12.79
C VAL A 49 -1.37 -6.31 -12.23
N ASP A 50 -0.63 -7.00 -13.11
CA ASP A 50 0.56 -7.78 -12.76
C ASP A 50 1.78 -6.93 -12.42
N ALA A 51 1.72 -5.60 -12.58
CA ALA A 51 2.83 -4.74 -12.23
C ALA A 51 2.98 -4.63 -10.72
N ARG A 52 4.15 -5.05 -10.24
CA ARG A 52 4.55 -4.97 -8.84
C ARG A 52 5.68 -3.98 -8.67
N LEU A 53 5.57 -3.13 -7.66
CA LEU A 53 6.66 -2.28 -7.19
C LEU A 53 7.51 -3.04 -6.19
N SER A 54 8.82 -2.92 -6.31
CA SER A 54 9.75 -3.37 -5.28
C SER A 54 9.68 -2.47 -4.05
N PHE A 55 10.15 -2.96 -2.90
CA PHE A 55 10.16 -2.19 -1.66
C PHE A 55 10.96 -0.89 -1.79
N SER A 56 12.08 -0.91 -2.53
CA SER A 56 12.89 0.29 -2.79
C SER A 56 12.13 1.38 -3.56
N GLU A 57 11.21 0.99 -4.45
CA GLU A 57 10.37 1.93 -5.20
C GLU A 57 9.26 2.51 -4.32
N MET A 58 8.70 1.70 -3.41
CA MET A 58 7.73 2.17 -2.42
C MET A 58 8.37 3.15 -1.43
N GLN A 59 9.62 2.94 -1.05
CA GLN A 59 10.38 3.86 -0.20
C GLN A 59 10.69 5.22 -0.87
N GLN A 60 10.47 5.38 -2.19
CA GLN A 60 10.54 6.70 -2.85
C GLN A 60 9.35 7.59 -2.49
N LEU A 61 8.26 7.01 -1.95
CA LEU A 61 7.15 7.82 -1.45
C LEU A 61 7.63 8.66 -0.27
N PRO A 62 7.44 9.99 -0.30
CA PRO A 62 7.86 10.85 0.80
C PRO A 62 7.20 10.43 2.13
N GLU A 63 6.00 9.86 2.09
CA GLU A 63 5.30 9.34 3.27
C GLU A 63 5.97 8.11 3.91
N LEU A 64 6.68 7.30 3.12
CA LEU A 64 7.40 6.12 3.62
C LEU A 64 8.89 6.40 3.81
N LYS A 65 9.48 7.34 3.06
CA LYS A 65 10.92 7.60 3.08
C LYS A 65 11.45 7.94 4.47
N GLU A 66 10.73 8.82 5.17
CA GLU A 66 11.05 9.31 6.52
C GLU A 66 10.48 8.41 7.62
N ASN A 67 9.73 7.37 7.28
CA ASN A 67 9.10 6.50 8.25
C ASN A 67 10.08 5.38 8.68
N PRO A 68 10.45 5.28 9.97
CA PRO A 68 11.36 4.23 10.44
C PRO A 68 10.79 2.82 10.24
N PHE A 69 9.47 2.67 10.12
CA PHE A 69 8.78 1.39 9.91
C PHE A 69 8.52 1.07 8.44
N LYS A 70 9.10 1.82 7.49
CA LYS A 70 8.81 1.66 6.05
C LYS A 70 8.98 0.24 5.53
N ASP A 71 10.00 -0.48 5.99
CA ASP A 71 10.27 -1.86 5.60
C ASP A 71 9.19 -2.80 6.13
N ARG A 72 8.78 -2.63 7.40
CA ARG A 72 7.69 -3.41 8.02
C ARG A 72 6.35 -3.13 7.35
N ILE A 73 6.03 -1.86 7.11
CA ILE A 73 4.80 -1.47 6.39
C ILE A 73 4.79 -2.15 5.02
N CYS A 74 5.88 -2.04 4.26
CA CYS A 74 5.95 -2.68 2.95
C CYS A 74 5.83 -4.21 3.01
N ALA A 75 6.40 -4.84 4.03
CA ALA A 75 6.31 -6.29 4.24
C ALA A 75 4.88 -6.74 4.59
N VAL A 76 4.21 -6.05 5.52
CA VAL A 76 2.85 -6.39 5.98
C VAL A 76 1.83 -6.24 4.86
N PHE A 77 1.96 -5.22 4.02
CA PHE A 77 1.08 -5.03 2.87
C PHE A 77 1.47 -5.87 1.65
N SER A 78 2.62 -6.53 1.63
CA SER A 78 3.03 -7.37 0.49
C SER A 78 2.51 -8.79 0.64
N THR A 79 1.47 -9.13 -0.11
CA THR A 79 0.84 -10.47 -0.05
C THR A 79 1.81 -11.63 -0.37
N ASN A 80 2.85 -11.41 -1.19
CA ASN A 80 3.77 -12.48 -1.64
C ASN A 80 5.24 -12.24 -1.29
N GLY A 81 5.59 -11.15 -0.59
CA GLY A 81 6.98 -10.76 -0.31
C GLY A 81 7.82 -10.43 -1.55
N ARG A 82 7.24 -10.47 -2.76
CA ARG A 82 7.90 -10.18 -4.06
C ARG A 82 7.64 -8.75 -4.56
N GLY A 83 7.13 -7.89 -3.68
CA GLY A 83 6.74 -6.51 -3.99
C GLY A 83 5.27 -6.22 -3.76
N ILE A 84 4.88 -4.98 -4.02
CA ILE A 84 3.56 -4.41 -3.75
C ILE A 84 2.82 -4.28 -5.08
N SER A 85 1.71 -4.99 -5.20
CA SER A 85 0.77 -4.84 -6.32
C SER A 85 -0.05 -3.56 -6.20
N PHE A 86 -0.80 -3.23 -7.24
CA PHE A 86 -1.71 -2.08 -7.15
C PHE A 86 -2.81 -2.30 -6.09
N GLU A 87 -3.27 -3.54 -5.91
CA GLU A 87 -4.26 -3.93 -4.90
C GLU A 87 -3.69 -3.75 -3.49
N ASP A 88 -2.49 -4.29 -3.24
CA ASP A 88 -1.75 -4.10 -1.98
C ASP A 88 -1.55 -2.60 -1.67
N PHE A 89 -1.25 -1.78 -2.70
CA PHE A 89 -1.10 -0.33 -2.55
C PHE A 89 -2.43 0.37 -2.22
N LEU A 90 -3.53 -0.07 -2.83
CA LEU A 90 -4.86 0.44 -2.51
C LEU A 90 -5.26 0.08 -1.08
N ASP A 91 -5.00 -1.15 -0.64
CA ASP A 91 -5.27 -1.61 0.72
C ASP A 91 -4.45 -0.82 1.74
N MET A 92 -3.15 -0.61 1.47
CA MET A 92 -2.31 0.26 2.28
C MET A 92 -2.93 1.66 2.40
N CYS A 93 -3.27 2.30 1.27
CA CYS A 93 -3.89 3.62 1.29
C CYS A 93 -5.25 3.60 2.03
N SER A 94 -6.01 2.51 1.90
CA SER A 94 -7.32 2.35 2.51
C SER A 94 -7.22 2.31 4.03
N VAL A 95 -6.29 1.52 4.57
CA VAL A 95 -6.02 1.43 6.01
C VAL A 95 -5.56 2.78 6.58
N PHE A 96 -4.68 3.50 5.88
CA PHE A 96 -4.24 4.83 6.29
C PHE A 96 -5.28 5.95 6.06
N SER A 97 -6.39 5.66 5.37
CA SER A 97 -7.45 6.64 5.11
C SER A 97 -8.17 7.03 6.40
N ALA A 98 -8.62 8.28 6.48
CA ALA A 98 -9.46 8.75 7.60
C ALA A 98 -10.77 7.96 7.72
N HIS A 99 -11.27 7.42 6.60
CA HIS A 99 -12.53 6.67 6.53
C HIS A 99 -12.43 5.22 7.01
N ALA A 100 -11.23 4.66 7.18
CA ALA A 100 -11.09 3.28 7.65
C ALA A 100 -11.45 3.17 9.14
N PRO A 101 -12.17 2.10 9.53
CA PRO A 101 -12.59 1.86 10.90
C PRO A 101 -11.37 1.67 11.80
N TRP A 102 -11.54 2.05 13.07
CA TRP A 102 -10.45 2.02 14.04
C TRP A 102 -9.90 0.59 14.23
N GLU A 103 -10.77 -0.43 14.21
CA GLU A 103 -10.40 -1.83 14.41
C GLU A 103 -9.45 -2.33 13.30
N LEU A 104 -9.70 -1.92 12.05
CA LEU A 104 -8.83 -2.26 10.92
C LEU A 104 -7.45 -1.63 11.12
N LYS A 105 -7.41 -0.35 11.51
CA LYS A 105 -6.14 0.35 11.78
C LYS A 105 -5.37 -0.29 12.93
N ALA A 106 -6.05 -0.64 14.02
CA ALA A 106 -5.44 -1.29 15.16
C ALA A 106 -4.86 -2.66 14.79
N SER A 107 -5.61 -3.46 14.02
CA SER A 107 -5.15 -4.77 13.53
C SER A 107 -3.89 -4.65 12.65
N TYR A 108 -3.88 -3.70 11.72
CA TYR A 108 -2.69 -3.46 10.89
C TYR A 108 -1.52 -2.86 11.67
N ALA A 109 -1.77 -1.96 12.61
CA ALA A 109 -0.73 -1.42 13.49
C ALA A 109 -0.07 -2.55 14.29
N PHE A 110 -0.88 -3.46 14.84
CA PHE A 110 -0.38 -4.63 15.55
C PHE A 110 0.54 -5.47 14.66
N ARG A 111 0.12 -5.79 13.43
CA ARG A 111 0.95 -6.54 12.46
C ARG A 111 2.25 -5.83 12.06
N ILE A 112 2.26 -4.50 12.05
CA ILE A 112 3.47 -3.71 11.75
C ILE A 112 4.45 -3.78 12.91
N PHE A 113 3.94 -3.74 14.15
CA PHE A 113 4.72 -3.74 15.39
C PHE A 113 5.17 -5.13 15.85
N ASP A 114 4.44 -6.17 15.50
CA ASP A 114 4.81 -7.57 15.70
C ASP A 114 5.94 -7.91 14.71
N PHE A 115 7.18 -8.02 15.17
CA PHE A 115 8.34 -8.26 14.30
C PHE A 115 8.53 -9.73 13.95
N ASP A 116 8.27 -10.63 14.91
CA ASP A 116 8.43 -12.07 14.78
C ASP A 116 7.20 -12.78 14.20
N SER A 117 6.10 -12.05 14.00
CA SER A 117 4.83 -12.50 13.43
C SER A 117 4.18 -13.61 14.27
N ASP A 118 4.37 -13.59 15.59
CA ASP A 118 3.79 -14.56 16.51
C ASP A 118 2.36 -14.20 16.97
N ALA A 119 1.82 -13.07 16.48
CA ALA A 119 0.53 -12.50 16.85
C ALA A 119 0.46 -11.99 18.30
N PHE A 120 1.60 -11.80 18.95
CA PHE A 120 1.78 -11.14 20.23
C PHE A 120 2.73 -9.93 20.07
N LEU A 121 2.73 -9.03 21.06
CA LEU A 121 3.74 -7.98 21.15
C LEU A 121 4.60 -8.30 22.35
N SER A 122 5.75 -8.90 22.08
CA SER A 122 6.72 -9.26 23.10
C SER A 122 7.53 -8.03 23.56
N SER A 123 8.23 -8.16 24.68
CA SER A 123 9.17 -7.12 25.12
C SER A 123 10.24 -6.84 24.05
N SER A 124 10.67 -7.87 23.32
CA SER A 124 11.65 -7.73 22.24
C SER A 124 11.12 -6.94 21.04
N ASP A 125 9.84 -7.08 20.69
CA ASP A 125 9.21 -6.25 19.66
C ASP A 125 9.21 -4.78 20.09
N ILE A 126 8.82 -4.51 21.34
CA ILE A 126 8.80 -3.16 21.88
C ILE A 126 10.21 -2.55 21.90
N GLU A 127 11.24 -3.33 22.26
CA GLU A 127 12.63 -2.88 22.20
C GLU A 127 13.05 -2.51 20.77
N GLN A 128 12.66 -3.31 19.76
CA GLN A 128 12.93 -2.98 18.35
C GLN A 128 12.19 -1.73 17.90
N ILE A 129 10.91 -1.58 18.28
CA ILE A 129 10.12 -0.36 18.00
C ILE A 129 10.81 0.87 18.58
N LEU A 130 11.22 0.80 19.85
CA LEU A 130 11.90 1.90 20.53
C LEU A 130 13.26 2.21 19.88
N SER A 131 14.02 1.19 19.50
CA SER A 131 15.29 1.35 18.78
C SER A 131 15.10 2.01 17.41
N CYS A 132 13.98 1.78 16.73
CA CYS A 132 13.67 2.41 15.45
C CYS A 132 13.29 3.90 15.58
N ILE A 133 12.75 4.31 16.73
CA ILE A 133 12.26 5.69 16.97
C ILE A 133 13.31 6.54 17.71
N THR A 134 14.08 5.95 18.61
CA THR A 134 14.97 6.66 19.57
C THR A 134 16.39 6.82 19.00
N ILE A 135 16.50 7.39 17.80
CA ILE A 135 17.79 7.83 17.24
C ILE A 135 18.35 9.00 18.05
#